data_AF-A0AAD6FMS9-F1
#
_entry.id   AF-A0AAD6FMS9-F1
#
_cell.length_a   1.000
_cell.length_b   1.000
_cell.length_c   1.000
_cell.angle_alpha   90.00
_cell.angle_beta   90.00
_cell.angle_gamma   90.00
#
_symmetry.space_group_name_H-M   'P 1'
#
loop_
_entity.id
_entity.type
_entity.pdbx_description
1 polymer ?
#
loop_
_entity_poly.entity_id
_entity_poly.type
_entity_poly.pdbx_seq_one_letter_code
_entity_poly.pdbx_strand_id
1 'polypeptide(L)'
;MGASPDGCVTCTCHGTGICEIKCPHSKQEEANLRLCAGEQGFCLVNDGGTVKLDRRHAYYHQRIVRDVDLWDNIIPRVESFFRLCLLPEVLGQQLTKGKFQLQDDQKGEKA
;
A
#
# COMPACT_ATOMS: atom_id res chain seq x y z
N MET A 1 3.42 -11.23 -6.23
CA MET A 1 3.04 -9.83 -5.92
C MET A 1 1.86 -9.87 -4.97
N GLY A 2 1.72 -8.88 -4.10
CA GLY A 2 0.63 -8.84 -3.11
C GLY A 2 0.20 -7.41 -2.81
N ALA A 3 -0.90 -7.28 -2.07
CA ALA A 3 -1.42 -6.03 -1.55
C ALA A 3 -1.90 -6.25 -0.11
N SER A 4 -1.94 -5.17 0.67
CA SER A 4 -2.47 -5.18 2.05
C SER A 4 -3.69 -4.26 2.09
N PRO A 5 -4.91 -4.78 1.89
CA PRO A 5 -6.12 -3.96 2.02
C PRO A 5 -6.33 -3.54 3.48
N ASP A 6 -6.92 -2.37 3.70
CA ASP A 6 -7.26 -1.90 5.06
C ASP A 6 -8.37 -2.75 5.72
N GLY A 7 -9.21 -3.40 4.91
CA GLY A 7 -10.20 -4.35 5.41
C GLY A 7 -10.86 -5.21 4.34
N CYS A 8 -11.54 -6.27 4.79
CA CYS A 8 -12.41 -7.11 3.97
C CYS A 8 -13.87 -6.83 4.30
N VAL A 9 -14.72 -6.74 3.27
CA VAL A 9 -16.16 -6.51 3.43
C VAL A 9 -16.94 -7.66 2.80
N THR A 10 -18.02 -8.09 3.45
CA THR A 10 -18.87 -9.18 2.95
C THR A 10 -20.33 -8.73 2.97
N CYS A 11 -21.00 -8.75 1.81
CA CYS A 11 -22.46 -8.63 1.72
C CYS A 11 -23.07 -9.94 1.24
N THR A 12 -24.18 -10.34 1.84
CA THR A 12 -25.05 -11.42 1.34
C THR A 12 -25.59 -11.15 -0.07
N CYS A 13 -25.66 -9.87 -0.45
CA CYS A 13 -26.22 -9.38 -1.69
C CYS A 13 -25.22 -9.22 -2.86
N HIS A 14 -23.94 -8.96 -2.55
CA HIS A 14 -22.92 -8.58 -3.54
C HIS A 14 -21.62 -9.40 -3.42
N GLY A 15 -21.55 -10.33 -2.46
CA GLY A 15 -20.36 -11.12 -2.18
C GLY A 15 -19.30 -10.37 -1.38
N THR A 16 -18.04 -10.75 -1.59
CA THR A 16 -16.89 -10.22 -0.86
C THR A 16 -16.20 -9.10 -1.65
N GLY A 17 -15.74 -8.08 -0.94
CA GLY A 17 -14.91 -7.00 -1.47
C GLY A 17 -13.82 -6.61 -0.49
N ILE A 18 -13.07 -5.57 -0.85
CA ILE A 18 -12.03 -4.96 -0.02
C ILE A 18 -12.39 -3.51 0.30
N CYS A 19 -11.87 -2.99 1.40
CA CYS A 19 -11.97 -1.61 1.81
C CYS A 19 -10.57 -1.00 1.88
N GLU A 20 -10.44 0.21 1.34
CA GLU A 20 -9.28 1.07 1.45
C GLU A 20 -9.73 2.37 2.12
N ILE A 21 -9.12 2.72 3.25
CA ILE A 21 -9.42 3.88 4.08
C ILE A 21 -8.28 4.88 3.90
N LYS A 22 -8.60 6.00 3.26
CA LYS A 22 -7.64 7.11 3.14
C LYS A 22 -7.76 8.03 4.35
N CYS A 23 -6.67 8.18 5.10
CA CYS A 23 -6.49 9.19 6.14
C CYS A 23 -5.53 10.28 5.62
N PRO A 24 -6.03 11.45 5.15
CA PRO A 24 -5.17 12.50 4.61
C PRO A 24 -4.18 13.03 5.66
N HIS A 25 -2.90 13.13 5.29
CA HIS A 25 -1.85 13.60 6.18
C HIS A 25 -2.06 15.06 6.65
N SER A 26 -2.81 15.86 5.90
CA SER A 26 -3.17 17.24 6.27
C SER A 26 -3.95 17.36 7.59
N LYS A 27 -4.40 16.23 8.17
CA LYS A 27 -5.14 16.18 9.44
C LYS A 27 -4.52 15.20 10.44
N GLN A 28 -3.21 14.94 10.35
CA GLN A 28 -2.52 13.98 11.22
C GLN A 28 -2.55 14.34 12.71
N GLU A 29 -2.59 15.63 13.04
CA GLU A 29 -2.55 16.12 14.43
C GLU A 29 -3.95 16.15 15.06
N GLU A 30 -4.99 15.98 14.25
CA GLU A 30 -6.37 16.03 14.67
C GLU A 30 -6.81 14.66 15.18
N ALA A 31 -6.87 14.53 16.51
CA ALA A 31 -7.31 13.30 17.16
C ALA A 31 -8.79 12.94 16.84
N ASN A 32 -9.57 13.92 16.38
CA ASN A 32 -10.99 13.74 16.10
C ASN A 32 -11.35 14.29 14.71
N LEU A 33 -11.40 13.39 13.73
CA LEU A 33 -11.77 13.71 12.35
C LEU A 33 -13.15 14.39 12.20
N ARG A 34 -14.02 14.29 13.21
CA ARG A 34 -15.30 15.00 13.22
C ARG A 34 -15.12 16.51 13.31
N LEU A 35 -14.06 17.00 13.95
CA LEU A 35 -13.75 18.43 14.06
C LEU A 35 -13.33 19.01 12.70
N CYS A 36 -12.74 18.17 11.84
CA CYS A 36 -12.32 18.53 10.50
C CYS A 36 -13.48 18.57 9.49
N ALA A 37 -14.71 18.16 9.89
CA ALA A 37 -15.83 18.07 8.98
C ALA A 37 -16.27 19.45 8.47
N GLY A 38 -16.28 19.63 7.15
CA GLY A 38 -16.61 20.89 6.47
C GLY A 38 -15.38 21.77 6.16
N GLU A 39 -14.18 21.36 6.54
CA GLU A 39 -12.96 22.06 6.13
C GLU A 39 -12.70 21.95 4.63
N GLN A 40 -12.10 22.99 4.06
CA GLN A 40 -11.76 23.02 2.64
C GLN A 40 -10.79 21.89 2.28
N GLY A 41 -11.17 21.08 1.28
CA GLY A 41 -10.34 19.96 0.80
C GLY A 41 -10.35 18.73 1.72
N PHE A 42 -11.23 18.69 2.72
CA PHE A 42 -11.46 17.49 3.54
C PHE A 42 -12.68 16.71 3.05
N CYS A 43 -12.65 15.39 3.24
CA CYS A 43 -13.67 14.49 2.69
C CYS A 43 -14.89 14.29 3.59
N LEU A 44 -14.92 14.86 4.80
CA LEU A 44 -16.05 14.75 5.72
C LEU A 44 -16.83 16.07 5.78
N VAL A 45 -18.16 15.98 5.88
CA VAL A 45 -19.08 17.10 6.06
C VAL A 45 -20.00 16.84 7.25
N ASN A 46 -20.38 17.92 7.94
CA ASN A 46 -21.36 17.87 9.01
C ASN A 46 -22.76 18.15 8.42
N ASP A 47 -23.64 17.16 8.51
CA ASP A 47 -25.02 17.22 8.05
C ASP A 47 -25.94 17.06 9.27
N GLY A 48 -26.41 18.19 9.82
CA GLY A 48 -27.34 18.21 10.96
C GLY A 48 -26.82 17.51 12.23
N GLY A 49 -25.52 17.60 12.51
CA GLY A 49 -24.86 16.96 13.66
C GLY A 49 -24.34 15.54 13.37
N THR A 50 -24.58 15.01 12.16
CA THR A 50 -24.01 13.72 11.72
C THR A 50 -22.85 13.97 10.77
N VAL A 51 -21.69 13.41 11.08
CA VAL A 51 -20.53 13.44 10.18
C VAL A 51 -20.69 12.37 9.09
N LYS A 52 -20.65 12.79 7.83
CA LYS A 52 -20.81 11.94 6.65
C LYS A 52 -19.68 12.24 5.65
N LEU A 53 -19.41 11.29 4.76
CA LEU A 53 -18.50 11.50 3.63
C LEU A 53 -19.15 12.47 2.63
N ASP A 54 -18.43 13.50 2.21
CA ASP A 54 -18.87 14.44 1.19
C ASP A 54 -18.93 13.77 -0.17
N ARG A 55 -20.13 13.70 -0.76
CA ARG A 55 -20.37 13.09 -2.08
C ARG A 55 -19.83 13.89 -3.24
N ARG A 56 -19.49 15.16 -3.03
CA ARG A 56 -18.94 16.05 -4.06
C ARG A 56 -17.41 16.08 -4.05
N HIS A 57 -16.79 15.51 -3.03
CA HIS A 57 -15.34 15.50 -2.89
C HIS A 57 -14.69 14.56 -3.90
N ALA A 58 -13.52 14.93 -4.44
CA ALA A 58 -12.80 14.12 -5.44
C ALA A 58 -12.43 12.71 -4.93
N TYR A 59 -12.19 12.56 -3.63
CA TYR A 59 -11.94 11.26 -2.97
C TYR A 59 -13.21 10.46 -2.63
N TYR A 60 -14.39 10.90 -3.05
CA TYR A 60 -15.62 10.14 -2.83
C TYR A 60 -15.72 8.98 -3.81
N HIS A 61 -15.38 7.78 -3.36
CA HIS A 61 -15.60 6.53 -4.11
C HIS A 61 -16.27 5.50 -3.22
N GLN A 62 -17.48 5.04 -3.58
CA GLN A 62 -18.22 4.05 -2.78
C GLN A 62 -17.93 2.61 -3.19
N ARG A 63 -17.66 2.37 -4.47
CA ARG A 63 -17.41 1.04 -5.02
C ARG A 63 -16.64 1.15 -6.32
N ILE A 64 -15.48 0.51 -6.37
CA ILE A 64 -14.70 0.33 -7.59
C ILE A 64 -14.86 -1.15 -7.98
N VAL A 65 -15.33 -1.41 -9.20
CA VAL A 65 -15.49 -2.77 -9.71
C VAL A 65 -14.16 -3.24 -10.30
N ARG A 66 -13.92 -4.54 -10.28
CA ARG A 66 -12.73 -5.13 -10.92
C ARG A 66 -12.74 -4.79 -12.42
N ASP A 67 -11.71 -4.08 -12.84
CA ASP A 67 -11.47 -3.72 -14.24
C ASP A 67 -10.53 -4.74 -14.89
N VAL A 68 -11.09 -5.67 -15.67
CA VAL A 68 -10.33 -6.79 -16.27
C VAL A 68 -9.28 -6.29 -17.25
N ASP A 69 -9.58 -5.26 -18.05
CA ASP A 69 -8.65 -4.72 -19.04
C ASP A 69 -7.42 -4.08 -18.38
N LEU A 70 -7.64 -3.36 -17.26
CA LEU A 70 -6.55 -2.85 -16.45
C LEU A 70 -5.65 -3.98 -15.93
N TRP A 71 -6.25 -5.06 -15.40
CA TRP A 71 -5.51 -6.22 -14.88
C TRP A 71 -4.69 -6.92 -15.95
N ASP A 72 -5.28 -7.18 -17.11
CA ASP A 72 -4.63 -7.87 -18.22
C ASP A 72 -3.46 -7.05 -18.78
N ASN A 73 -3.55 -5.71 -18.71
CA ASN A 73 -2.46 -4.83 -19.12
C ASN A 73 -1.32 -4.73 -18.09
N ILE A 74 -1.64 -4.68 -16.80
CA ILE A 74 -0.66 -4.40 -15.76
C ILE A 74 0.10 -5.63 -15.28
N ILE A 75 -0.54 -6.81 -15.22
CA ILE A 75 0.10 -8.04 -14.72
C ILE A 75 1.42 -8.35 -15.47
N PRO A 76 1.48 -8.37 -16.81
CA PRO A 76 2.71 -8.67 -17.54
C PRO A 76 3.84 -7.66 -17.25
N ARG A 77 3.48 -6.39 -17.01
CA ARG A 77 4.43 -5.32 -16.71
C ARG A 77 5.03 -5.49 -15.32
N VAL A 78 4.21 -5.78 -14.32
CA VAL A 78 4.71 -5.99 -12.96
C VAL A 78 5.50 -7.30 -12.87
N GLU A 79 5.14 -8.32 -13.65
CA GLU A 79 5.93 -9.57 -13.72
C GLU A 79 7.31 -9.30 -14.31
N SER A 80 7.36 -8.56 -15.42
CA SER A 80 8.61 -8.16 -16.05
C SER A 80 9.48 -7.33 -15.10
N PHE A 81 8.90 -6.35 -14.41
CA PHE A 81 9.59 -5.56 -13.39
C PHE A 81 10.11 -6.42 -12.23
N PHE A 82 9.30 -7.37 -11.75
CA PHE A 82 9.73 -8.29 -10.70
C PHE A 82 10.93 -9.14 -11.16
N ARG A 83 10.88 -9.73 -12.36
CA ARG A 83 11.94 -10.62 -12.87
C ARG A 83 13.22 -9.88 -13.23
N LEU A 84 13.12 -8.66 -13.77
CA LEU A 84 14.27 -7.90 -14.28
C LEU A 84 14.90 -6.98 -13.24
N CYS A 85 14.12 -6.47 -12.28
CA CYS A 85 14.60 -5.49 -11.30
C CYS A 85 14.64 -6.08 -9.88
N LEU A 86 13.50 -6.53 -9.37
CA LEU A 86 13.40 -6.93 -7.96
C LEU A 86 14.11 -8.26 -7.67
N LEU A 87 13.92 -9.28 -8.52
CA LEU A 87 14.46 -10.62 -8.29
C LEU A 87 16.00 -10.63 -8.29
N PRO A 88 16.70 -9.97 -9.25
CA PRO A 88 18.16 -9.85 -9.18
C PRO A 88 18.65 -9.08 -7.95
N GLU A 89 17.94 -8.05 -7.49
CA GLU A 89 18.30 -7.35 -6.26
C GLU A 89 18.16 -8.24 -5.02
N VAL A 90 17.05 -8.95 -4.90
CA VAL A 90 16.79 -9.87 -3.78
C VAL A 90 17.82 -11.00 -3.77
N LEU A 91 18.07 -11.65 -4.91
CA LEU A 91 19.02 -12.76 -4.99
C LEU A 91 20.49 -12.30 -4.96
N GLY A 92 20.80 -11.18 -5.58
CA GLY A 92 22.13 -10.57 -5.57
C GLY A 92 22.55 -10.15 -4.15
N GLN A 93 21.62 -9.62 -3.36
CA GLN A 93 21.84 -9.37 -1.93
C GLN A 93 22.12 -10.66 -1.15
N GLN A 94 21.42 -11.76 -1.43
CA GLN A 94 21.67 -13.05 -0.76
C GLN A 94 23.05 -13.61 -1.11
N LEU A 95 23.48 -13.48 -2.38
CA LEU A 95 24.78 -13.96 -2.84
C LEU A 95 25.95 -13.10 -2.34
N THR A 96 25.75 -11.80 -2.14
CA THR A 96 26.79 -10.87 -1.64
C THR A 96 26.87 -10.85 -0.11
N LYS A 97 25.74 -10.95 0.60
CA LYS A 97 25.72 -11.10 2.08
C LYS A 97 26.28 -12.45 2.55
N GLY A 98 26.33 -13.47 1.68
CA GLY A 98 26.93 -14.77 1.94
C GLY A 98 28.46 -14.87 1.75
N LYS A 99 29.18 -13.76 1.47
CA LYS A 99 30.64 -13.76 1.23
C LYS A 99 31.43 -12.81 2.14
N PHE A 100 31.24 -12.88 3.45
CA PHE A 100 32.15 -12.26 4.43
C PHE A 100 32.48 -13.23 5.57
N GLN A 101 33.16 -14.32 5.22
CA GLN A 101 33.93 -15.20 6.11
C GLN A 101 34.78 -16.11 5.22
N LEU A 102 35.70 -15.51 4.47
CA LEU A 102 36.86 -16.24 3.97
C LEU A 102 38.00 -15.92 4.93
N GLN A 103 38.49 -16.98 5.55
CA GLN A 103 39.49 -17.02 6.61
C GLN A 103 40.73 -16.19 6.25
N ASP A 104 41.02 -15.17 7.05
CA ASP A 104 42.40 -14.70 7.25
C ASP A 104 43.09 -15.68 8.22
N ASP A 105 43.33 -16.91 7.76
CA ASP A 105 44.23 -17.83 8.44
C ASP A 105 45.50 -18.00 7.60
N GLN A 106 46.61 -17.69 8.26
CA GLN A 106 48.01 -17.93 7.90
C GLN A 106 48.76 -16.79 7.17
N LYS A 107 49.38 -15.93 7.98
CA LYS A 107 50.83 -15.67 7.80
C LYS A 107 51.56 -15.55 9.14
N GLY A 108 52.06 -16.70 9.59
CA GLY A 108 53.44 -16.89 10.04
C GLY A 108 53.96 -15.99 11.15
N GLU A 109 54.00 -16.56 12.34
CA GLU A 109 54.84 -16.20 13.48
C GLU A 109 56.33 -16.08 13.07
N LYS A 110 57.02 -15.12 13.69
CA LYS A 110 58.46 -14.86 13.54
C LYS A 110 59.28 -15.82 14.40
N ALA A 111 60.37 -16.37 13.85
CA ALA A 111 61.68 -16.53 14.50
C ALA A 111 62.72 -16.96 13.46
#